data_AF-A0A1E5GVP6-F1
#
_entry.id   AF-A0A1E5GVP6-F1
#
_cell.length_a   1.000
_cell.length_b   1.000
_cell.length_c   1.000
_cell.angle_alpha   90.00
_cell.angle_beta   90.00
_cell.angle_gamma   90.00
#
_symmetry.space_group_name_H-M   'P 1'
#
loop_
_entity.id
_entity.type
_entity.pdbx_description
1 polymer ?
#
loop_
_entity_poly.entity_id
_entity_poly.type
_entity_poly.pdbx_seq_one_letter_code
_entity_poly.pdbx_strand_id
1 'polypeptide(L)'
;MSLIKYSKLKKLVQLTFFSNSGKVYEVTNLKNFVTQNLDLFEGSSVNQVTDGIVKIKASQLGKRKNPCYSYKGWTLISWRD
;
A
#
# COMPACT_ATOMS: atom_id res chain seq x y z
N MET A 1 -6.29 17.61 19.13
CA MET A 1 -6.13 16.16 19.31
C MET A 1 -7.44 15.50 18.94
N SER A 2 -7.57 14.97 17.72
CA SER A 2 -8.77 14.23 17.31
C SER A 2 -8.35 12.90 16.70
N LEU A 3 -8.56 11.84 17.49
CA LEU A 3 -8.39 10.44 17.15
C LEU A 3 -9.39 10.05 16.05
N ILE A 4 -8.89 9.82 14.83
CA ILE A 4 -9.69 9.26 13.74
C ILE A 4 -9.92 7.78 14.06
N LYS A 5 -11.17 7.47 14.43
CA LYS A 5 -11.69 6.13 14.65
C LYS A 5 -11.68 5.34 13.32
N TYR A 6 -10.73 4.43 13.15
CA TYR A 6 -10.74 3.43 12.09
C TYR A 6 -11.72 2.30 12.45
N SER A 7 -13.00 2.48 12.12
CA SER A 7 -14.03 1.44 12.25
C SER A 7 -14.67 1.17 10.89
N LYS A 8 -14.30 0.03 10.28
CA LYS A 8 -15.18 -0.98 9.65
C LYS A 8 -14.43 -1.78 8.57
N LEU A 9 -14.17 -3.05 8.94
CA LEU A 9 -14.31 -4.26 8.11
C LEU A 9 -13.66 -4.29 6.71
N LYS A 10 -12.47 -4.93 6.68
CA LYS A 10 -12.09 -6.05 5.81
C LYS A 10 -12.85 -6.16 4.47
N LYS A 11 -12.44 -5.37 3.48
CA LYS A 11 -12.44 -5.85 2.09
C LYS A 11 -11.06 -6.45 1.82
N LEU A 12 -11.02 -7.69 1.37
CA LEU A 12 -9.80 -8.32 0.86
C LEU A 12 -9.45 -7.62 -0.44
N VAL A 13 -8.79 -6.48 -0.32
CA VAL A 13 -8.36 -5.72 -1.48
C VAL A 13 -7.21 -6.49 -2.09
N GLN A 14 -7.43 -7.16 -3.21
CA GLN A 14 -6.33 -7.69 -4.01
C GLN A 14 -5.59 -6.48 -4.58
N LEU A 15 -4.38 -6.27 -4.10
CA LEU A 15 -3.50 -5.19 -4.53
C LEU A 15 -2.41 -5.81 -5.39
N THR A 16 -2.30 -5.33 -6.64
CA THR A 16 -1.24 -5.75 -7.56
C THR A 16 -0.14 -4.69 -7.55
N PHE A 17 1.05 -5.06 -7.08
CA PHE A 17 2.20 -4.16 -6.99
C PHE A 17 3.26 -4.49 -8.02
N PHE A 18 3.87 -3.47 -8.63
CA PHE A 18 5.12 -3.62 -9.37
C PHE A 18 6.28 -3.22 -8.46
N SER A 19 7.25 -4.13 -8.30
CA SER A 19 8.51 -3.85 -7.61
C SER A 19 9.53 -3.22 -8.56
N ASN A 20 10.48 -2.45 -8.01
CA ASN A 20 11.65 -1.97 -8.75
C ASN A 20 12.49 -3.11 -9.40
N SER A 21 12.29 -4.35 -8.94
CA SER A 21 12.88 -5.56 -9.51
C SER A 21 12.12 -6.13 -10.73
N GLY A 22 11.05 -5.48 -11.18
CA GLY A 22 10.21 -5.97 -12.28
C GLY A 22 9.18 -7.03 -11.88
N LYS A 23 9.10 -7.38 -10.58
CA LYS A 23 8.19 -8.41 -10.08
C LYS A 23 6.82 -7.83 -9.76
N VAL A 24 5.79 -8.56 -10.18
CA VAL A 24 4.39 -8.26 -9.84
C VAL A 24 3.95 -9.12 -8.67
N TYR A 25 3.44 -8.48 -7.61
CA TYR A 25 2.94 -9.17 -6.43
C TYR A 25 1.45 -8.92 -6.27
N GLU A 26 0.67 -10.00 -6.19
CA GLU A 26 -0.75 -9.94 -5.84
C GLU A 26 -0.91 -10.19 -4.34
N VAL A 27 -1.47 -9.22 -3.63
CA VAL A 27 -1.53 -9.22 -2.17
C VAL A 27 -2.95 -8.98 -1.72
N THR A 28 -3.50 -9.91 -0.94
CA THR A 28 -4.83 -9.79 -0.32
C THR A 28 -4.79 -9.12 1.06
N ASN A 29 -3.68 -9.26 1.78
CA ASN A 29 -3.45 -8.64 3.07
C ASN A 29 -2.10 -7.91 3.07
N LEU A 30 -2.15 -6.62 2.75
CA LEU A 30 -0.97 -5.78 2.64
C LEU A 30 -0.09 -5.82 3.88
N LYS A 31 -0.71 -5.72 5.06
CA LYS A 31 0.03 -5.68 6.32
C LYS A 31 0.78 -6.98 6.55
N ASN A 32 0.13 -8.12 6.33
CA ASN A 32 0.77 -9.42 6.48
C ASN A 32 1.91 -9.63 5.47
N PHE A 33 1.68 -9.24 4.20
CA PHE A 33 2.70 -9.35 3.16
C PHE A 33 3.95 -8.53 3.48
N VAL A 34 3.78 -7.28 3.92
CA VAL A 34 4.89 -6.40 4.30
C VAL A 34 5.59 -6.94 5.56
N THR A 35 4.86 -7.48 6.53
CA THR A 35 5.47 -8.11 7.70
C THR A 35 6.34 -9.32 7.33
N GLN A 36 5.86 -10.15 6.40
CA GLN A 36 6.57 -11.37 5.96
C GLN A 36 7.73 -11.06 5.00
N ASN A 37 7.67 -9.95 4.26
CA ASN A 37 8.64 -9.57 3.24
C ASN A 37 9.29 -8.22 3.55
N LEU A 38 9.51 -7.93 4.83
CA LEU A 38 10.06 -6.66 5.31
C LEU A 38 11.44 -6.36 4.70
N ASP A 39 12.20 -7.42 4.41
CA ASP A 39 13.49 -7.37 3.72
C ASP A 39 13.38 -6.75 2.30
N LEU A 40 12.25 -6.91 1.61
CA LEU A 40 12.03 -6.31 0.28
C LEU A 40 11.89 -4.79 0.32
N PHE A 41 11.63 -4.21 1.50
CA PHE A 41 11.36 -2.79 1.68
C PHE A 41 12.53 -2.04 2.33
N GLU A 42 13.75 -2.58 2.25
CA GLU A 42 15.00 -1.96 2.72
C GLU A 42 14.90 -1.48 4.19
N GLY A 43 14.32 -2.31 5.06
CA GLY A 43 14.18 -1.97 6.48
C GLY A 43 13.13 -0.90 6.80
N SER A 44 12.27 -0.54 5.84
CA SER A 44 11.13 0.35 6.11
C SER A 44 10.17 -0.32 7.09
N SER A 45 9.70 0.42 8.09
CA SER A 45 8.72 -0.12 9.03
C SER A 45 7.42 -0.51 8.31
N VAL A 46 6.77 -1.59 8.78
CA VAL A 46 5.50 -2.09 8.20
C VAL A 46 4.47 -0.97 8.04
N ASN A 47 4.39 -0.09 9.04
CA ASN A 47 3.47 1.05 9.06
C ASN A 47 3.80 2.09 7.97
N GLN A 48 5.08 2.39 7.72
CA GLN A 48 5.48 3.34 6.67
C GLN A 48 5.16 2.82 5.27
N VAL A 49 5.43 1.54 5.02
CA VAL A 49 5.16 0.91 3.72
C VAL A 49 3.65 0.85 3.48
N THR A 50 2.90 0.36 4.47
CA THR A 50 1.43 0.29 4.37
C THR A 50 0.80 1.67 4.18
N ASP A 51 1.25 2.68 4.92
CA ASP A 51 0.78 4.06 4.76
C ASP A 51 1.14 4.65 3.38
N GLY A 52 2.35 4.41 2.89
CA GLY A 52 2.79 4.82 1.55
C GLY A 52 1.90 4.25 0.46
N ILE A 53 1.57 2.96 0.55
CA ILE A 53 0.71 2.26 -0.41
C ILE A 53 -0.74 2.75 -0.33
N VAL A 54 -1.28 2.95 0.88
CA VAL A 54 -2.61 3.53 1.05
C VAL A 54 -2.68 4.94 0.46
N LYS A 55 -1.61 5.72 0.60
CA LYS A 55 -1.49 7.05 -0.03
C LYS A 55 -1.48 6.97 -1.56
N ILE A 56 -0.87 5.95 -2.15
CA ILE A 56 -0.93 5.73 -3.61
C ILE A 56 -2.36 5.43 -4.04
N LYS A 57 -3.03 4.49 -3.37
CA LYS A 57 -4.45 4.18 -3.65
C LYS A 57 -5.33 5.43 -3.51
N ALA A 58 -5.15 6.21 -2.44
CA ALA A 58 -5.89 7.44 -2.22
C ALA A 58 -5.62 8.50 -3.31
N SER A 59 -4.41 8.54 -3.86
CA SER A 59 -4.05 9.42 -4.98
C SER A 59 -4.71 8.98 -6.28
N GLN A 60 -4.70 7.68 -6.59
CA GLN A 60 -5.40 7.13 -7.76
C GLN A 60 -6.93 7.30 -7.67
N LEU A 61 -7.48 7.33 -6.46
CA LEU A 61 -8.90 7.65 -6.22
C LEU A 61 -9.21 9.17 -6.26
N GLY A 62 -8.22 10.04 -6.51
CA GLY A 62 -8.42 11.50 -6.54
C GLY A 62 -8.70 12.13 -5.17
N LYS A 63 -8.49 11.40 -4.07
CA LYS A 63 -8.78 11.88 -2.70
C LYS A 63 -7.70 12.77 -2.10
N ARG A 64 -6.59 13.01 -2.81
CA ARG A 64 -5.46 13.82 -2.34
C ARG A 64 -5.22 15.01 -3.25
N LYS A 65 -4.94 16.17 -2.63
CA LYS A 65 -4.55 17.41 -3.32
C LYS A 65 -3.18 17.27 -4.03
N ASN A 66 -2.24 16.55 -3.41
CA ASN A 66 -0.93 16.23 -3.98
C ASN A 66 -0.86 14.71 -4.21
N PRO A 67 -1.07 14.25 -5.46
CA PRO A 67 -1.06 12.82 -5.75
C PRO A 67 0.36 12.26 -5.70
N CYS A 68 0.46 11.02 -5.23
CA CYS A 68 1.69 10.24 -5.17
C CYS A 68 1.37 8.87 -5.79
N TYR A 69 2.09 8.49 -6.86
CA TYR A 69 1.80 7.27 -7.62
C TYR A 69 2.83 6.15 -7.39
N SER A 70 3.91 6.46 -6.68
CA SER A 70 4.99 5.53 -6.39
C SER A 70 5.55 5.74 -4.98
N TYR A 71 6.02 4.65 -4.36
CA TYR A 71 6.67 4.67 -3.06
C TYR A 71 7.91 3.79 -3.14
N LYS A 72 9.12 4.38 -3.07
CA LYS A 72 10.40 3.66 -3.14
C LYS A 72 10.48 2.65 -4.32
N GLY A 73 10.02 3.05 -5.50
CA GLY A 73 9.98 2.19 -6.68
C GLY A 73 8.83 1.18 -6.73
N TRP A 74 7.95 1.17 -5.72
CA TRP A 74 6.72 0.40 -5.73
C TRP A 74 5.58 1.21 -6.32
N THR A 75 4.86 0.64 -7.28
CA THR A 75 3.65 1.25 -7.84
C THR A 75 2.46 0.31 -7.66
N LEU A 76 1.30 0.91 -7.38
CA LEU A 76 0.05 0.17 -7.33
C LEU A 76 -0.52 0.11 -8.75
N ILE A 77 -0.58 -1.10 -9.32
CA ILE A 77 -1.09 -1.33 -10.68
C ILE A 77 -2.62 -1.34 -10.63
N SER A 78 -3.19 -2.13 -9.72
CA SER A 78 -4.63 -2.30 -9.62
C SER A 78 -5.03 -2.68 -8.19
N TRP A 79 -6.29 -2.41 -7.88
CA TRP A 79 -6.92 -2.88 -6.66
C TRP A 79 -8.30 -3.44 -7.00
N ARG A 80 -8.64 -4.62 -6.48
CA ARG A 80 -9.99 -5.18 -6.56
C ARG A 80 -10.63 -5.07 -5.17
N ASP A 81 -11.86 -4.59 -5.11
CA ASP A 81 -12.62 -4.34 -3.87
C ASP A 81 -13.53 -5.49 -3.48
#